data_AF-A0A2N5VFT5-F1
#
_entry.id   AF-A0A2N5VFT5-F1
#
_cell.length_a   1.000
_cell.length_b   1.000
_cell.length_c   1.000
_cell.angle_alpha   90.00
_cell.angle_beta   90.00
_cell.angle_gamma   90.00
#
_symmetry.space_group_name_H-M   'P 1'
#
loop_
_entity.id
_entity.type
_entity.pdbx_description
1 polymer ?
#
loop_
_entity_poly.entity_id
_entity_poly.type
_entity_poly.pdbx_seq_one_letter_code
_entity_poly.pdbx_strand_id
1 'polypeptide(L)'
;MPLHLKNAHSKILHICDCIQRIGWTPKKFLYYFLKNKNIAVATRRGYWGSATELWRKYILKEAQLCVNAELVNRSASTRGSFHSSANINEDFFERAEKETRDKHMITTDMPFLYQLIYNKLQHGQKPQKVSDQNDSDSDCSEDSVHNVDFNLSESATVECDPKVKEHARLEKRIKRSQVFQ
;
A
#
# COMPACT_ATOMS: atom_id res chain seq x y z
N MET A 1 -22.58 15.38 -42.12
CA MET A 1 -22.25 16.09 -40.87
C MET A 1 -22.46 17.58 -41.12
N PRO A 2 -23.30 18.30 -40.36
CA PRO A 2 -23.54 19.73 -40.60
C PRO A 2 -22.28 20.57 -40.34
N LEU A 3 -21.95 21.47 -41.27
CA LEU A 3 -20.68 22.19 -41.38
C LEU A 3 -20.42 23.29 -40.30
N HIS A 4 -21.24 23.41 -39.26
CA HIS A 4 -21.21 24.54 -38.31
C HIS A 4 -20.59 24.24 -36.92
N LEU A 5 -20.18 23.00 -36.66
CA LEU A 5 -19.67 22.54 -35.35
C LEU A 5 -18.15 22.69 -35.21
N LYS A 6 -17.60 23.85 -35.59
CA LYS A 6 -16.14 24.07 -35.61
C LYS A 6 -15.56 24.23 -34.20
N ASN A 7 -16.32 24.86 -33.28
CA ASN A 7 -15.82 25.24 -31.95
C ASN A 7 -16.43 24.36 -30.85
N ALA A 8 -15.71 24.17 -29.74
CA ALA A 8 -16.19 23.40 -28.59
C ALA A 8 -17.54 23.93 -28.06
N HIS A 9 -17.68 25.25 -27.94
CA HIS A 9 -18.91 25.91 -27.51
C HIS A 9 -20.10 25.59 -28.44
N SER A 10 -19.91 25.66 -29.76
CA SER A 10 -20.96 25.32 -30.74
C SER A 10 -21.42 23.86 -30.64
N LYS A 11 -20.51 22.94 -30.29
CA LYS A 11 -20.84 21.52 -30.06
C LYS A 11 -21.68 21.33 -28.80
N ILE A 12 -21.32 22.02 -27.72
CA ILE A 12 -22.05 21.96 -26.45
C ILE A 12 -23.47 22.51 -26.64
N LEU A 13 -23.61 23.69 -27.26
CA LEU A 13 -24.91 24.30 -27.52
C LEU A 13 -25.81 23.39 -28.35
N HIS A 14 -25.29 22.81 -29.44
CA HIS A 14 -26.07 21.87 -30.25
C HIS A 14 -26.55 20.65 -29.42
N ILE A 15 -25.72 20.09 -28.54
CA ILE A 15 -26.12 18.97 -27.68
C ILE A 15 -27.22 19.42 -26.71
N CYS A 16 -27.09 20.60 -26.10
CA CYS A 16 -28.10 21.18 -25.21
C CYS A 16 -29.44 21.37 -25.95
N ASP A 17 -29.42 21.96 -27.14
CA ASP A 17 -30.61 22.20 -27.96
C ASP A 17 -31.27 20.87 -28.35
N CYS A 18 -30.48 19.85 -28.69
CA CYS A 18 -30.99 18.50 -28.96
C CYS A 18 -31.71 17.91 -27.76
N ILE A 19 -31.15 18.04 -26.55
CA ILE A 19 -31.73 17.53 -25.31
C ILE A 19 -33.04 18.28 -24.98
N GLN A 20 -33.06 19.59 -25.17
CA GLN A 20 -34.25 20.41 -24.97
C GLN A 20 -35.37 20.07 -25.96
N ARG A 21 -35.04 19.91 -27.26
CA ARG A 21 -36.01 19.58 -28.31
C ARG A 21 -36.72 18.25 -28.09
N ILE A 22 -36.04 17.26 -27.51
CA ILE A 22 -36.65 15.95 -27.16
C ILE A 22 -37.40 15.99 -25.82
N GLY A 23 -37.48 17.14 -25.15
CA GLY A 23 -38.14 17.31 -23.85
C GLY A 23 -37.42 16.64 -22.69
N TRP A 24 -36.10 16.46 -22.79
CA TRP A 24 -35.29 15.86 -21.73
C TRP A 24 -34.51 16.94 -20.99
N THR A 25 -34.13 16.64 -19.75
CA THR A 25 -33.12 17.41 -19.02
C THR A 25 -31.77 16.70 -19.13
N PRO A 26 -30.64 17.43 -19.04
CA PRO A 26 -29.32 16.78 -18.99
C PRO A 26 -29.22 15.71 -17.91
N LYS A 27 -29.85 15.95 -16.74
CA LYS A 27 -29.93 14.98 -15.64
C LYS A 27 -30.73 13.73 -16.01
N LYS A 28 -31.87 13.91 -16.69
CA LYS A 28 -32.71 12.79 -17.18
C LYS A 28 -31.96 11.97 -18.23
N PHE A 29 -31.30 12.65 -19.17
CA PHE A 29 -30.41 11.99 -20.14
C PHE A 29 -29.35 11.15 -19.45
N LEU A 30 -28.59 11.73 -18.51
CA LEU A 30 -27.53 11.01 -17.82
C LEU A 30 -28.07 9.79 -17.05
N TYR A 31 -29.18 9.95 -16.34
CA TYR A 31 -29.84 8.85 -15.62
C TYR A 31 -30.20 7.68 -16.54
N TYR A 32 -30.91 7.96 -17.64
CA TYR A 32 -31.31 6.90 -18.58
C TYR A 32 -30.12 6.34 -19.35
N PHE A 33 -29.16 7.17 -19.75
CA PHE A 33 -27.95 6.73 -20.45
C PHE A 33 -27.13 5.76 -19.59
N LEU A 34 -27.00 6.01 -18.29
CA LEU A 34 -26.28 5.15 -17.35
C LEU A 34 -27.04 3.86 -17.02
N LYS A 35 -28.37 3.90 -16.87
CA LYS A 35 -29.17 2.72 -16.51
C LYS A 35 -29.57 1.84 -17.71
N ASN A 36 -29.43 2.31 -18.94
CA ASN A 36 -29.88 1.55 -20.11
C ASN A 36 -29.08 0.25 -20.29
N LYS A 37 -29.77 -0.88 -20.44
CA LYS A 37 -29.17 -2.20 -20.71
C LYS A 37 -28.89 -2.44 -22.20
N ASN A 38 -29.31 -1.54 -23.09
CA ASN A 38 -29.08 -1.67 -24.52
C ASN A 38 -27.57 -1.72 -24.84
N ILE A 39 -27.16 -2.71 -25.64
CA ILE A 39 -25.76 -2.99 -25.99
C ILE A 39 -25.10 -1.78 -26.66
N ALA A 40 -25.78 -1.11 -27.59
CA ALA A 40 -25.23 0.05 -28.28
C ALA A 40 -24.97 1.23 -27.32
N VAL A 41 -25.83 1.40 -26.32
CA VAL A 41 -25.64 2.41 -25.27
C VAL A 41 -24.50 2.01 -24.32
N ALA A 42 -24.43 0.72 -23.96
CA ALA A 42 -23.37 0.18 -23.12
C ALA A 42 -21.96 0.35 -23.73
N THR A 43 -21.81 0.01 -25.02
CA THR A 43 -20.54 0.21 -25.74
C THR A 43 -20.14 1.69 -25.75
N ARG A 44 -21.10 2.60 -25.94
CA ARG A 44 -20.84 4.05 -25.95
C ARG A 44 -20.46 4.62 -24.58
N ARG A 45 -20.94 4.03 -23.48
CA ARG A 45 -20.48 4.38 -22.12
C ARG A 45 -18.99 4.08 -21.93
N GLY A 46 -18.45 3.06 -22.61
CA GLY A 46 -17.02 2.75 -22.56
C GLY A 46 -16.12 3.91 -22.99
N TYR A 47 -16.55 4.72 -23.97
CA TYR A 47 -15.78 5.88 -24.42
C TYR A 47 -15.72 7.02 -23.41
N TRP A 48 -16.61 7.04 -22.41
CA TRP A 48 -16.60 8.02 -21.33
C TRP A 48 -15.65 7.59 -20.18
N GLY A 49 -15.27 6.31 -20.14
CA GLY A 49 -14.51 5.69 -19.06
C GLY A 49 -13.05 5.35 -19.39
N SER A 50 -12.48 5.86 -20.47
CA SER A 50 -11.11 5.53 -20.92
C SER A 50 -9.98 6.18 -20.10
N ALA A 51 -10.30 6.80 -18.97
CA ALA A 51 -9.32 7.38 -18.06
C ALA A 51 -8.82 6.39 -16.99
N THR A 52 -9.10 5.09 -17.08
CA THR A 52 -8.70 4.11 -16.05
C THR A 52 -7.21 4.20 -15.71
N GLU A 53 -6.33 4.40 -16.69
CA GLU A 53 -4.90 4.60 -16.43
C GLU A 53 -4.59 5.94 -15.76
N LEU A 54 -5.26 7.02 -16.17
CA LEU A 54 -5.08 8.34 -15.55
C LEU A 54 -5.59 8.35 -14.11
N TRP A 55 -6.75 7.74 -13.85
CA TRP A 55 -7.30 7.53 -12.52
C TRP A 55 -6.40 6.65 -11.65
N ARG A 56 -5.85 5.56 -12.21
CA ARG A 56 -4.88 4.72 -11.49
C ARG A 56 -3.62 5.50 -11.11
N LYS A 57 -3.07 6.28 -12.04
CA LYS A 57 -1.90 7.16 -11.79
C LYS A 57 -2.22 8.20 -10.73
N TYR A 58 -3.40 8.83 -10.82
CA TYR A 58 -3.86 9.81 -9.85
C TYR A 58 -4.00 9.20 -8.45
N ILE A 59 -4.76 8.11 -8.30
CA ILE A 59 -4.96 7.42 -7.02
C ILE A 59 -3.62 6.96 -6.43
N LEU A 60 -2.71 6.43 -7.26
CA LEU A 60 -1.38 6.04 -6.81
C LEU A 60 -0.60 7.25 -6.27
N LYS A 61 -0.63 8.38 -6.98
CA LYS A 61 0.02 9.62 -6.54
C LYS A 61 -0.55 10.12 -5.22
N GLU A 62 -1.88 10.15 -5.09
CA GLU A 62 -2.55 10.58 -3.85
C GLU A 62 -2.21 9.64 -2.67
N ALA A 63 -2.20 8.33 -2.91
CA ALA A 63 -1.82 7.36 -1.89
C ALA A 63 -0.37 7.55 -1.44
N GLN A 64 0.56 7.83 -2.36
CA GLN A 64 1.96 8.14 -2.02
C GLN A 64 2.07 9.40 -1.14
N LEU A 65 1.31 10.46 -1.47
CA LEU A 65 1.30 11.67 -0.65
C LEU A 65 0.83 11.41 0.78
N CYS A 66 -0.24 10.61 0.94
CA CYS A 66 -0.76 10.23 2.24
C CYS A 66 0.29 9.44 3.06
N VAL A 67 0.89 8.40 2.47
CA VAL A 67 1.90 7.57 3.16
C VAL A 67 3.13 8.39 3.55
N ASN A 68 3.60 9.27 2.68
CA ASN A 68 4.77 10.10 2.96
C ASN A 68 4.49 11.13 4.06
N ALA A 69 3.27 11.67 4.15
CA ALA A 69 2.89 12.57 5.24
C ALA A 69 2.93 11.86 6.60
N GLU A 70 2.47 10.61 6.67
CA GLU A 70 2.55 9.79 7.88
C GLU A 70 4.00 9.48 8.27
N LEU A 71 4.87 9.21 7.29
CA LEU A 71 6.28 8.96 7.56
C LEU A 71 6.99 10.15 8.22
N VAL A 72 6.58 11.38 7.88
CA VAL A 72 7.11 12.59 8.53
C VAL A 72 6.73 12.62 10.01
N ASN A 73 5.50 12.24 10.37
CA ASN A 73 5.07 12.15 11.77
C ASN A 73 5.89 11.11 12.55
N ARG A 74 6.16 9.94 11.95
CA ARG A 74 7.04 8.92 12.54
C ARG A 74 8.46 9.42 12.78
N SER A 75 8.98 10.29 11.91
CA SER A 75 10.31 10.90 12.08
C SER A 75 10.33 12.04 13.12
N ALA A 76 9.20 12.69 13.37
CA ALA A 76 9.04 13.75 14.37
C ALA A 76 8.77 13.21 15.78
N SER A 77 8.26 11.97 15.89
CA SER A 77 8.20 11.24 17.15
C SER A 77 9.64 11.02 17.65
N THR A 78 9.98 11.65 18.77
CA THR A 78 11.34 11.76 19.34
C THR A 78 12.05 10.42 19.58
N ARG A 79 11.30 9.31 19.57
CA ARG A 79 11.82 7.95 19.49
C ARG A 79 11.47 7.44 18.10
N GLY A 80 12.40 7.61 17.15
CA GLY A 80 12.26 6.97 15.84
C GLY A 80 12.05 5.46 15.97
N SER A 81 11.85 4.76 14.86
CA SER A 81 11.53 3.31 14.84
C SER A 81 12.54 2.38 15.51
N PHE A 82 13.72 2.89 15.87
CA PHE A 82 14.82 2.12 16.42
C PHE A 82 14.80 2.23 17.93
N HIS A 83 14.64 1.08 18.60
CA HIS A 83 14.82 0.96 20.04
C HIS A 83 16.25 0.48 20.31
N SER A 84 17.02 1.25 21.06
CA SER A 84 18.37 0.86 21.49
C SER A 84 18.27 -0.25 22.54
N SER A 85 19.03 -1.34 22.39
CA SER A 85 19.07 -2.44 23.37
C SER A 85 19.48 -2.00 24.77
N ALA A 86 20.25 -0.90 24.88
CA ALA A 86 20.62 -0.31 26.16
C ALA A 86 19.44 0.32 26.93
N ASN A 87 18.31 0.58 26.26
CA ASN A 87 17.14 1.27 26.81
C ASN A 87 15.85 0.42 26.75
N ILE A 88 15.99 -0.89 26.56
CA ILE A 88 14.87 -1.86 26.52
C ILE A 88 14.87 -2.63 27.84
N ASN A 89 13.73 -2.66 28.54
CA ASN A 89 13.50 -3.43 29.75
C ASN A 89 12.76 -4.74 29.44
N GLU A 90 12.66 -5.66 30.42
CA GLU A 90 11.91 -6.92 30.28
C GLU A 90 10.42 -6.67 29.93
N ASP A 91 9.82 -5.67 30.56
CA ASP A 91 8.42 -5.26 30.35
C ASP A 91 8.08 -4.93 28.88
N PHE A 92 9.07 -4.46 28.11
CA PHE A 92 8.91 -4.13 26.68
C PHE A 92 8.49 -5.33 25.82
N PHE A 93 8.84 -6.53 26.28
CA PHE A 93 8.50 -7.79 25.63
C PHE A 93 7.19 -8.38 26.17
N GLU A 94 6.59 -7.80 27.21
CA GLU A 94 5.29 -8.22 27.67
C GLU A 94 4.22 -8.01 26.58
N ARG A 95 3.27 -8.94 26.56
CA ARG A 95 2.19 -8.94 25.56
C ARG A 95 1.38 -7.64 25.60
N ALA A 96 1.11 -7.12 26.80
CA ALA A 96 0.32 -5.91 27.00
C ALA A 96 1.03 -4.65 26.48
N GLU A 97 2.33 -4.51 26.75
CA GLU A 97 3.12 -3.38 26.24
C GLU A 97 3.28 -3.45 24.72
N LYS A 98 3.52 -4.66 24.19
CA LYS A 98 3.59 -4.88 22.74
C LYS A 98 2.27 -4.47 22.06
N GLU A 99 1.13 -4.91 22.58
CA GLU A 99 -0.17 -4.58 22.00
C GLU A 99 -0.43 -3.06 22.05
N THR A 100 -0.07 -2.41 23.15
CA THR A 100 -0.22 -0.95 23.29
C THR A 100 0.62 -0.21 22.24
N ARG A 101 1.87 -0.63 22.03
CA ARG A 101 2.74 -0.07 20.99
C ARG A 101 2.21 -0.34 19.58
N ASP A 102 1.81 -1.58 19.30
CA ASP A 102 1.28 -1.94 17.99
C ASP A 102 0.02 -1.12 17.68
N LYS A 103 -0.88 -0.97 18.67
CA LYS A 103 -2.06 -0.11 18.58
C LYS A 103 -1.68 1.34 18.31
N HIS A 104 -0.71 1.89 19.04
CA HIS A 104 -0.25 3.26 18.84
C HIS A 104 0.32 3.47 17.42
N MET A 105 1.10 2.52 16.92
CA MET A 105 1.67 2.57 15.57
C MET A 105 0.58 2.60 14.49
N ILE A 106 -0.47 1.77 14.63
CA ILE A 106 -1.53 1.66 13.62
C ILE A 106 -2.62 2.73 13.74
N THR A 107 -2.77 3.40 14.89
CA THR A 107 -3.79 4.45 15.08
C THR A 107 -3.23 5.85 14.94
N THR A 108 -1.99 6.06 15.39
CA THR A 108 -1.42 7.40 15.59
C THR A 108 -0.34 7.69 14.56
N ASP A 109 0.63 6.77 14.40
CA ASP A 109 1.81 7.03 13.57
C ASP A 109 1.52 6.78 12.08
N MET A 110 0.91 5.65 11.73
CA MET A 110 0.75 5.18 10.34
C MET A 110 -0.65 4.60 10.01
N PRO A 111 -1.76 5.32 10.31
CA PRO A 111 -3.11 4.76 10.16
C PRO A 111 -3.50 4.45 8.70
N PHE A 112 -3.21 5.33 7.76
CA PHE A 112 -3.49 5.12 6.33
C PHE A 112 -2.66 3.96 5.78
N LEU A 113 -1.34 3.93 6.06
CA LEU A 113 -0.48 2.84 5.59
C LEU A 113 -0.94 1.48 6.14
N TYR A 114 -1.24 1.41 7.45
CA TYR A 114 -1.76 0.19 8.05
C TYR A 114 -3.05 -0.26 7.36
N GLN A 115 -4.03 0.64 7.22
CA GLN A 115 -5.31 0.33 6.60
C GLN A 115 -5.15 -0.10 5.13
N LEU A 116 -4.24 0.54 4.40
CA LEU A 116 -3.94 0.20 3.01
C LEU A 116 -3.35 -1.22 2.88
N ILE A 117 -2.38 -1.58 3.71
CA ILE A 117 -1.76 -2.91 3.74
C ILE A 117 -2.79 -3.95 4.23
N TYR A 118 -3.51 -3.66 5.31
CA TYR A 118 -4.53 -4.53 5.87
C TYR A 118 -5.56 -4.90 4.81
N ASN A 119 -6.15 -3.92 4.14
CA ASN A 119 -7.13 -4.17 3.08
C ASN A 119 -6.53 -4.99 1.91
N LYS A 120 -5.28 -4.71 1.53
CA LYS A 120 -4.59 -5.45 0.47
C LYS A 120 -4.42 -6.93 0.81
N LEU A 121 -4.07 -7.24 2.06
CA LEU A 121 -3.91 -8.62 2.54
C LEU A 121 -5.27 -9.34 2.65
N GLN A 122 -6.30 -8.68 3.16
CA GLN A 122 -7.66 -9.24 3.25
C GLN A 122 -8.22 -9.68 1.89
N HIS A 123 -7.90 -8.95 0.82
CA HIS A 123 -8.31 -9.35 -0.53
C HIS A 123 -7.59 -10.59 -1.07
N GLY A 124 -6.38 -10.88 -0.58
CA GLY A 124 -5.65 -12.11 -0.90
C GLY A 124 -6.17 -13.34 -0.17
N GLN A 125 -6.96 -13.17 0.88
CA GLN A 125 -7.52 -14.24 1.71
C GLN A 125 -8.95 -14.63 1.35
N LYS A 126 -9.56 -14.05 0.30
CA LYS A 126 -10.89 -14.49 -0.13
C LYS A 126 -10.83 -15.97 -0.54
N PRO A 127 -11.60 -16.86 0.10
CA PRO A 127 -11.67 -18.24 -0.33
C PRO A 127 -12.23 -18.26 -1.74
N GLN A 128 -11.49 -18.90 -2.63
CA GLN A 128 -12.03 -19.47 -3.86
C GLN A 128 -13.30 -20.22 -3.45
N LYS A 129 -14.46 -19.93 -4.07
CA LYS A 129 -15.67 -20.72 -3.85
C LYS A 129 -15.37 -22.16 -4.27
N VAL A 130 -15.03 -23.01 -3.32
CA VAL A 130 -15.05 -24.46 -3.47
C VAL A 130 -16.36 -24.91 -2.83
N SER A 131 -17.14 -25.63 -3.62
CA SER A 131 -18.31 -26.38 -3.21
C SER A 131 -17.99 -27.28 -2.01
N ASP A 132 -18.91 -27.28 -1.05
CA ASP A 132 -19.20 -28.27 -0.01
C ASP A 132 -18.24 -29.47 0.12
N GLN A 133 -17.55 -29.55 1.26
CA GLN A 133 -17.76 -30.61 2.28
C GLN A 133 -16.68 -30.52 3.37
N ASN A 134 -17.16 -30.28 4.59
CA ASN A 134 -16.78 -30.83 5.90
C ASN A 134 -15.33 -31.10 6.29
N ASP A 135 -15.08 -30.65 7.53
CA ASP A 135 -14.18 -31.16 8.56
C ASP A 135 -12.68 -30.93 8.39
N SER A 136 -12.14 -30.00 9.17
CA SER A 136 -11.28 -30.38 10.29
C SER A 136 -10.82 -29.13 11.03
N ASP A 137 -11.05 -29.12 12.35
CA ASP A 137 -10.47 -28.17 13.29
C ASP A 137 -8.95 -28.09 13.07
N SER A 138 -8.44 -26.91 12.73
CA SER A 138 -7.01 -26.63 12.82
C SER A 138 -6.77 -25.91 14.13
N ASP A 139 -6.50 -26.73 15.13
CA ASP A 139 -5.99 -26.35 16.43
C ASP A 139 -4.77 -25.42 16.29
N CYS A 140 -4.72 -24.41 17.15
CA CYS A 140 -3.61 -23.48 17.22
C CYS A 140 -2.44 -24.23 17.85
N SER A 141 -1.55 -24.81 17.03
CA SER A 141 -0.38 -25.51 17.56
C SER A 141 0.44 -24.60 18.47
N GLU A 142 0.37 -25.00 19.72
CA GLU A 142 1.14 -24.65 20.89
C GLU A 142 2.64 -24.61 20.59
N ASP A 143 3.30 -23.66 21.27
CA ASP A 143 4.73 -23.42 21.28
C ASP A 143 5.49 -24.71 21.63
N SER A 144 5.88 -25.48 20.61
CA SER A 144 6.81 -26.57 20.79
C SER A 144 8.18 -25.95 21.01
N VAL A 145 8.52 -25.77 22.28
CA VAL A 145 9.90 -25.63 22.77
C VAL A 145 10.71 -26.86 22.33
N HIS A 146 11.12 -26.88 21.07
CA HIS A 146 12.25 -27.68 20.65
C HIS A 146 13.47 -27.08 21.35
N ASN A 147 13.92 -27.73 22.42
CA ASN A 147 15.28 -27.57 22.92
C ASN A 147 16.23 -27.98 21.79
N VAL A 148 16.61 -27.01 20.97
CA VAL A 148 17.81 -27.09 20.16
C VAL A 148 18.97 -27.06 21.15
N ASP A 149 19.49 -28.25 21.47
CA ASP A 149 20.73 -28.41 22.21
C ASP A 149 21.87 -27.81 21.36
N PHE A 150 22.13 -26.53 21.57
CA PHE A 150 23.15 -25.78 20.87
C PHE A 150 24.49 -26.24 21.42
N ASN A 151 25.08 -27.24 20.77
CA ASN A 151 26.38 -27.74 21.17
C ASN A 151 27.45 -26.68 20.86
N LEU A 152 27.75 -25.85 21.87
CA LEU A 152 28.66 -24.71 21.78
C LEU A 152 30.10 -25.14 21.39
N SER A 153 30.43 -26.43 21.48
CA SER A 153 31.77 -26.93 21.15
C SER A 153 32.04 -27.05 19.64
N GLU A 154 31.01 -27.09 18.79
CA GLU A 154 31.19 -27.30 17.34
C GLU A 154 30.89 -26.04 16.50
N SER A 155 30.38 -24.98 17.13
CA SER A 155 30.25 -23.67 16.52
C SER A 155 31.56 -22.89 16.62
N ALA A 156 32.59 -23.30 15.86
CA ALA A 156 33.79 -22.50 15.72
C ALA A 156 33.44 -21.17 15.04
N THR A 157 33.22 -20.11 15.84
CA THR A 157 33.25 -18.75 15.32
C THR A 157 34.62 -18.53 14.70
N VAL A 158 34.68 -18.38 13.37
CA VAL A 158 35.91 -17.99 12.69
C VAL A 158 36.26 -16.59 13.15
N GLU A 159 37.08 -16.48 14.20
CA GLU A 159 37.69 -15.22 14.56
C GLU A 159 38.59 -14.79 13.40
N CYS A 160 38.11 -13.83 12.59
CA CYS A 160 38.98 -13.18 11.63
C CYS A 160 40.07 -12.42 12.40
N ASP A 161 41.31 -12.81 12.15
CA ASP A 161 42.53 -12.28 12.75
C ASP A 161 42.47 -10.73 12.85
N PRO A 162 42.67 -10.12 14.03
CA PRO A 162 42.49 -8.69 14.25
C PRO A 162 43.22 -7.80 13.24
N LYS A 163 44.39 -8.27 12.75
CA LYS A 163 45.18 -7.57 11.74
C LYS A 163 44.46 -7.48 10.37
N VAL A 164 43.71 -8.51 10.00
CA VAL A 164 42.93 -8.56 8.76
C VAL A 164 41.75 -7.59 8.84
N LYS A 165 41.10 -7.49 10.01
CA LYS A 165 40.03 -6.50 10.25
C LYS A 165 40.53 -5.07 10.14
N GLU A 166 41.70 -4.75 10.71
CA GLU A 166 42.28 -3.42 10.64
C GLU A 166 42.71 -3.05 9.21
N HIS A 167 43.30 -3.98 8.47
CA HIS A 167 43.64 -3.76 7.05
C HIS A 167 42.39 -3.42 6.22
N ALA A 168 41.31 -4.19 6.38
CA ALA A 168 40.05 -3.94 5.67
C ALA A 168 39.39 -2.60 6.05
N ARG A 169 39.56 -2.16 7.31
CA ARG A 169 39.09 -0.84 7.77
C ARG A 169 39.90 0.29 7.14
N LEU A 170 41.23 0.16 7.10
CA LEU A 170 42.12 1.15 6.50
C LEU A 170 41.84 1.30 5.00
N GLU A 171 41.69 0.17 4.30
CA GLU A 171 41.42 0.14 2.86
C GLU A 171 40.09 0.83 2.50
N LYS A 172 39.03 0.59 3.30
CA LYS A 172 37.75 1.30 3.14
C LYS A 172 37.89 2.81 3.37
N ARG A 173 38.76 3.22 4.29
CA ARG A 173 39.02 4.64 4.60
C ARG A 173 39.74 5.32 3.43
N ILE A 174 40.75 4.66 2.88
CA ILE A 174 41.54 5.15 1.73
C ILE A 174 40.67 5.26 0.46
N LYS A 175 39.87 4.23 0.17
CA LYS A 175 38.94 4.27 -0.98
C LYS A 175 37.92 5.39 -0.88
N ARG A 176 37.42 5.69 0.33
CA ARG A 176 36.50 6.81 0.53
C ARG A 176 37.19 8.16 0.30
N SER A 177 38.43 8.35 0.74
CA SER A 177 39.15 9.62 0.50
C SER A 177 39.49 9.84 -0.98
N GLN A 178 39.76 8.78 -1.75
CA GLN A 178 40.05 8.89 -3.19
C GLN A 178 38.82 9.22 -4.05
N VAL A 179 37.60 9.01 -3.54
CA VAL A 179 36.36 9.34 -4.26
C VAL A 179 36.00 10.83 -4.13
N PHE A 180 36.69 11.58 -3.26
CA PHE A 180 36.48 13.00 -3.02
C PHE A 180 37.66 13.89 -3.46
N GLN A 181 38.58 13.38 -4.29
CA GLN A 181 39.59 14.15 -5.04
C GLN A 181 39.26 14.10 -6.53
#